data_AF-A0A3D5RW22-F1
#
_entry.id   AF-A0A3D5RW22-F1
#
_cell.length_a   1.000
_cell.length_b   1.000
_cell.length_c   1.000
_cell.angle_alpha   90.00
_cell.angle_beta   90.00
_cell.angle_gamma   90.00
#
_symmetry.space_group_name_H-M   'P 1'
#
loop_
_entity.id
_entity.type
_entity.pdbx_description
1 polymer ?
#
loop_
_entity_poly.entity_id
_entity_poly.type
_entity_poly.pdbx_seq_one_letter_code
_entity_poly.pdbx_strand_id
1 'polypeptide(L)'
;MLIALCPHLIATSQDVKFDRIGTDKGLTQANVTAIEQDDLGYIWLGTEDGLNRYNGYELETFLKDSNDSLSLPDNRIGSLAAGQNGDLYIGTTTGLILYKYDTHSFQHLNTADSINSTSIPTGPVRSLYRDRSQNVWVATDYSLTKIDSNDSINNHFTNSANSEIGLPSGIISITEDSKHNTWVANNRRIATLSIGSSKIETYNPT
;
A
#
# COMPACT_ATOMS: atom_id res chain seq x y z
N MET A 1 -1.97 6.92 63.44
CA MET A 1 -1.92 6.08 62.22
C MET A 1 -3.14 6.44 61.39
N LEU A 2 -2.98 7.31 60.39
CA LEU A 2 -4.07 7.82 59.55
C LEU A 2 -4.14 6.92 58.30
N ILE A 3 -5.23 6.18 58.12
CA ILE A 3 -5.42 5.31 56.94
C ILE A 3 -5.98 6.18 55.81
N ALA A 4 -5.17 6.42 54.78
CA ALA A 4 -5.61 7.04 53.54
C ALA A 4 -6.30 5.98 52.67
N LEU A 5 -7.60 6.14 52.44
CA LEU A 5 -8.36 5.38 51.45
C LEU A 5 -8.13 6.03 50.08
N CYS A 6 -7.40 5.36 49.18
CA CYS A 6 -7.35 5.72 47.77
C CYS A 6 -8.74 5.52 47.14
N PRO A 7 -9.39 6.54 46.55
CA PRO A 7 -10.56 6.30 45.74
C PRO A 7 -10.13 5.56 44.46
N HIS A 8 -10.78 4.43 44.20
CA HIS A 8 -10.69 3.72 42.93
C HIS A 8 -11.17 4.67 41.81
N LEU A 9 -10.28 5.04 40.88
CA LEU A 9 -10.70 5.60 39.61
C LEU A 9 -11.50 4.53 38.88
N ILE A 10 -12.82 4.71 38.80
CA ILE A 10 -13.64 3.96 37.85
C ILE A 10 -13.38 4.61 36.50
N ALA A 11 -12.58 3.95 35.65
CA ALA A 11 -12.48 4.30 34.25
C ALA A 11 -13.84 4.04 33.61
N THR A 12 -14.62 5.09 33.37
CA THR A 12 -15.83 5.00 32.56
C THR A 12 -15.42 4.74 31.11
N SER A 13 -15.90 3.64 30.53
CA SER A 13 -15.74 3.41 29.08
C SER A 13 -16.40 4.56 28.33
N GLN A 14 -15.61 5.31 27.57
CA GLN A 14 -16.16 6.30 26.65
C GLN A 14 -16.93 5.56 25.55
N ASP A 15 -18.21 5.91 25.36
CA ASP A 15 -18.97 5.43 24.21
C ASP A 15 -18.35 6.02 22.95
N VAL A 16 -17.63 5.19 22.19
CA VAL A 16 -17.06 5.59 20.90
C VAL A 16 -18.18 5.65 19.88
N LYS A 17 -18.43 6.84 19.33
CA LYS A 17 -19.38 7.05 18.24
C LYS A 17 -18.62 7.14 16.92
N PHE A 18 -19.17 6.53 15.87
CA PHE A 18 -18.58 6.54 14.54
C PHE A 18 -19.54 7.22 13.57
N ASP A 19 -18.99 8.13 12.76
CA ASP A 19 -19.68 8.62 11.58
C ASP A 19 -19.53 7.60 10.46
N ARG A 20 -20.62 7.36 9.74
CA ARG A 20 -20.62 6.46 8.59
C ARG A 20 -20.47 7.27 7.30
N ILE A 21 -19.51 6.85 6.49
CA ILE A 21 -19.35 7.27 5.09
C ILE A 21 -19.58 6.03 4.23
N GLY A 22 -20.74 5.96 3.59
CA GLY A 22 -21.16 4.83 2.76
C GLY A 22 -21.49 5.26 1.34
N THR A 23 -22.12 4.36 0.58
CA THR A 23 -22.56 4.60 -0.79
C THR A 23 -23.59 5.72 -0.88
N ASP A 24 -24.36 5.94 0.19
CA ASP A 24 -25.29 7.07 0.36
C ASP A 24 -24.59 8.44 0.38
N LYS A 25 -23.28 8.46 0.65
CA LYS A 25 -22.43 9.66 0.68
C LYS A 25 -21.41 9.70 -0.46
N GLY A 26 -21.57 8.87 -1.48
CA GLY A 26 -20.74 8.89 -2.69
C GLY A 26 -19.61 7.86 -2.74
N LEU A 27 -19.48 6.97 -1.75
CA LEU A 27 -18.53 5.85 -1.85
C LEU A 27 -18.95 4.95 -3.02
N THR A 28 -18.01 4.60 -3.92
CA THR A 28 -18.33 3.80 -5.11
C THR A 28 -18.89 2.42 -4.76
N GLN A 29 -18.34 1.77 -3.73
CA GLN A 29 -18.74 0.43 -3.31
C GLN A 29 -18.47 0.20 -1.81
N ALA A 30 -19.32 -0.58 -1.13
CA ALA A 30 -19.31 -0.70 0.33
C ALA A 30 -18.15 -1.51 0.92
N ASN A 31 -17.48 -2.33 0.12
CA ASN A 31 -16.32 -3.14 0.48
C ASN A 31 -15.03 -2.35 0.21
N VAL A 32 -14.60 -1.61 1.24
CA VAL A 32 -13.31 -0.90 1.24
C VAL A 32 -12.19 -1.91 1.49
N THR A 33 -11.28 -2.04 0.54
CA THR A 33 -10.18 -3.02 0.55
C THR A 33 -8.86 -2.40 1.00
N ALA A 34 -8.70 -1.09 0.82
CA ALA A 34 -7.49 -0.37 1.19
C ALA A 34 -7.83 1.06 1.64
N ILE A 35 -7.08 1.56 2.62
CA ILE A 35 -7.17 2.93 3.12
C ILE A 35 -5.75 3.47 3.22
N GLU A 36 -5.52 4.67 2.70
CA GLU A 36 -4.21 5.34 2.77
C GLU A 36 -4.41 6.85 2.93
N GLN A 37 -3.51 7.52 3.65
CA GLN A 37 -3.47 8.99 3.72
C GLN A 37 -2.26 9.51 2.93
N ASP A 38 -2.48 10.47 2.03
CA ASP A 38 -1.38 11.11 1.30
C ASP A 38 -0.74 12.28 2.07
N ASP A 39 0.37 12.80 1.54
CA ASP A 39 1.12 13.92 2.14
C ASP A 39 0.33 15.25 2.15
N LEU A 40 -0.76 15.34 1.38
CA LEU A 40 -1.65 16.51 1.34
C LEU A 40 -2.79 16.38 2.36
N GLY A 41 -2.90 15.24 3.02
CA GLY A 41 -3.88 14.96 4.06
C GLY A 41 -5.17 14.31 3.55
N TYR A 42 -5.29 14.02 2.24
CA TYR A 42 -6.46 13.32 1.72
C TYR A 42 -6.46 11.86 2.16
N ILE A 43 -7.66 11.34 2.46
CA ILE A 43 -7.86 9.91 2.72
C ILE A 43 -8.31 9.24 1.44
N TRP A 44 -7.53 8.29 0.96
CA TRP A 44 -7.83 7.47 -0.19
C TRP A 44 -8.45 6.15 0.23
N LEU A 45 -9.52 5.76 -0.45
CA LEU A 45 -10.29 4.55 -0.18
C LEU A 45 -10.36 3.72 -1.46
N GLY A 46 -9.62 2.62 -1.48
CA GLY A 46 -9.73 1.60 -2.52
C GLY A 46 -10.92 0.69 -2.24
N THR A 47 -11.68 0.36 -3.27
CA THR A 47 -12.83 -0.56 -3.17
C THR A 47 -12.71 -1.68 -4.19
N GLU A 48 -13.62 -2.65 -4.13
CA GLU A 48 -13.71 -3.67 -5.19
C GLU A 48 -14.16 -3.11 -6.54
N ASP A 49 -14.74 -1.91 -6.57
CA ASP A 49 -15.18 -1.24 -7.80
C ASP A 49 -15.02 0.29 -7.68
N GLY A 50 -13.78 0.76 -7.80
CA GLY A 50 -13.43 2.18 -7.86
C GLY A 50 -12.50 2.65 -6.76
N LEU A 51 -11.93 3.82 -6.98
CA LEU A 51 -11.08 4.54 -6.03
C LEU A 51 -11.83 5.80 -5.58
N ASN A 52 -11.72 6.13 -4.30
CA ASN A 52 -12.34 7.32 -3.74
C ASN A 52 -11.31 8.16 -3.00
N ARG A 53 -11.45 9.49 -3.06
CA ARG A 53 -10.64 10.45 -2.29
C ARG A 53 -11.53 11.28 -1.40
N TYR A 54 -11.24 11.30 -0.12
CA TYR A 54 -11.97 12.04 0.90
C TYR A 54 -11.13 13.20 1.42
N ASN A 55 -11.69 14.41 1.39
CA ASN A 55 -11.02 15.63 1.86
C ASN A 55 -11.44 16.07 3.28
N GLY A 56 -12.20 15.24 4.00
CA GLY A 56 -12.80 15.60 5.30
C GLY A 56 -14.23 16.14 5.22
N TYR A 57 -14.72 16.44 4.01
CA TYR A 57 -16.06 16.96 3.76
C TYR A 57 -16.79 16.15 2.68
N GLU A 58 -16.11 15.90 1.56
CA GLU A 58 -16.67 15.32 0.34
C GLU A 58 -15.82 14.16 -0.18
N LEU A 59 -16.50 13.21 -0.83
CA LEU A 59 -15.87 12.13 -1.58
C LEU A 59 -15.82 12.47 -3.07
N GLU A 60 -14.65 12.33 -3.66
CA GLU A 60 -14.43 12.32 -5.09
C GLU A 60 -14.20 10.88 -5.55
N THR A 61 -14.83 10.48 -6.66
CA THR A 61 -14.79 9.10 -7.16
C THR A 61 -14.01 9.03 -8.47
N PHE A 62 -13.14 8.04 -8.59
CA PHE A 62 -12.40 7.72 -9.79
C PHE A 62 -12.79 6.32 -10.26
N LEU A 63 -13.26 6.25 -11.50
CA LEU A 63 -13.70 5.03 -12.17
C LEU A 63 -13.02 4.93 -13.52
N LYS A 64 -12.95 3.71 -14.03
CA LYS A 64 -12.52 3.41 -15.38
C LYS A 64 -13.51 3.93 -16.40
N ASP A 65 -13.00 4.72 -17.35
CA ASP A 65 -13.72 5.11 -18.55
C ASP A 65 -12.93 4.65 -19.79
N SER A 66 -13.54 3.83 -20.63
CA SER A 66 -12.92 3.33 -21.86
C SER A 66 -12.63 4.42 -22.89
N ASN A 67 -13.23 5.61 -22.74
CA ASN A 67 -13.08 6.74 -23.65
C ASN A 67 -12.09 7.80 -23.13
N ASP A 68 -11.60 7.65 -21.90
CA ASP A 68 -10.64 8.57 -21.28
C ASP A 68 -9.39 7.81 -20.83
N SER A 69 -8.30 8.02 -21.56
CA SER A 69 -7.00 7.42 -21.25
C SER A 69 -6.38 7.93 -19.95
N LEU A 70 -6.86 9.06 -19.42
CA LEU A 70 -6.41 9.60 -18.14
C LEU A 70 -7.18 9.02 -16.97
N SER A 71 -8.29 8.31 -17.21
CA SER A 71 -9.12 7.67 -16.16
C SER A 71 -8.46 6.43 -15.56
N LEU A 72 -9.05 5.91 -14.47
CA LEU A 72 -8.52 4.75 -13.74
C LEU A 72 -8.46 3.49 -14.63
N PRO A 73 -7.27 2.87 -14.83
CA PRO A 73 -7.16 1.71 -15.73
C PRO A 73 -7.91 0.45 -15.28
N ASP A 74 -8.12 0.28 -13.97
CA ASP A 74 -8.76 -0.89 -13.36
C ASP A 74 -9.47 -0.47 -12.05
N ASN A 75 -10.76 -0.79 -11.93
CA ASN A 75 -11.58 -0.42 -10.78
C ASN A 75 -11.28 -1.28 -9.54
N ARG A 76 -10.71 -2.48 -9.70
CA ARG A 76 -10.55 -3.40 -8.58
C ARG A 76 -9.27 -3.08 -7.79
N ILE A 77 -9.42 -2.27 -6.75
CA ILE A 77 -8.29 -1.83 -5.93
C ILE A 77 -8.03 -2.83 -4.81
N GLY A 78 -6.78 -3.26 -4.66
CA GLY A 78 -6.37 -4.22 -3.63
C GLY A 78 -5.40 -3.66 -2.60
N SER A 79 -4.65 -2.61 -2.95
CA SER A 79 -3.70 -1.96 -2.04
C SER A 79 -3.41 -0.54 -2.50
N LEU A 80 -3.00 0.31 -1.56
CA LEU A 80 -2.65 1.70 -1.79
C LEU A 80 -1.34 2.02 -1.04
N ALA A 81 -0.56 2.96 -1.57
CA ALA A 81 0.54 3.59 -0.84
C ALA A 81 0.72 5.03 -1.32
N ALA A 82 0.89 5.96 -0.38
CA ALA A 82 1.19 7.35 -0.72
C ALA A 82 2.54 7.44 -1.45
N GLY A 83 2.54 8.18 -2.57
CA GLY A 83 3.74 8.59 -3.27
C GLY A 83 4.30 9.89 -2.68
N GLN A 84 4.92 10.70 -3.52
CA GLN A 84 5.35 12.05 -3.16
C GLN A 84 4.43 13.09 -3.78
N ASN A 85 4.34 14.27 -3.16
CA ASN A 85 3.61 15.42 -3.69
C ASN A 85 2.12 15.12 -3.99
N GLY A 86 1.50 14.22 -3.21
CA GLY A 86 0.12 13.80 -3.41
C GLY A 86 -0.09 12.69 -4.43
N ASP A 87 0.97 12.18 -5.06
CA ASP A 87 0.88 10.99 -5.90
C ASP A 87 0.41 9.77 -5.09
N LEU A 88 -0.19 8.81 -5.78
CA LEU A 88 -0.69 7.59 -5.17
C LEU A 88 -0.33 6.37 -6.01
N TYR A 89 0.31 5.40 -5.37
CA TYR A 89 0.53 4.07 -5.93
C TYR A 89 -0.68 3.19 -5.60
N ILE A 90 -1.19 2.53 -6.63
CA ILE A 90 -2.45 1.79 -6.60
C ILE A 90 -2.18 0.37 -7.11
N GLY A 91 -2.34 -0.61 -6.24
CA GLY A 91 -2.16 -2.02 -6.57
C GLY A 91 -3.48 -2.65 -6.97
N THR A 92 -3.51 -3.26 -8.16
CA THR A 92 -4.69 -3.94 -8.71
C THR A 92 -4.36 -5.37 -9.11
N THR A 93 -5.39 -6.11 -9.53
CA THR A 93 -5.19 -7.43 -10.13
C THR A 93 -4.47 -7.40 -11.48
N THR A 94 -4.50 -6.26 -12.16
CA THR A 94 -3.87 -6.10 -13.47
C THR A 94 -2.47 -5.51 -13.39
N GLY A 95 -2.08 -4.92 -12.25
CA GLY A 95 -0.75 -4.36 -12.08
C GLY A 95 -0.64 -3.23 -11.08
N LEU A 96 0.42 -2.43 -11.26
CA LEU A 96 0.65 -1.21 -10.51
C LEU A 96 0.18 0.00 -11.33
N ILE A 97 -0.65 0.83 -10.74
CA ILE A 97 -1.10 2.11 -11.32
C ILE A 97 -0.51 3.24 -10.48
N LEU A 98 -0.08 4.30 -11.14
CA LEU A 98 0.35 5.55 -10.52
C LEU A 98 -0.65 6.64 -10.86
N TYR A 99 -1.26 7.23 -9.83
CA TYR A 99 -1.99 8.48 -9.95
C TYR A 99 -1.01 9.64 -9.73
N LYS A 100 -0.93 10.53 -10.72
CA LYS A 100 -0.16 11.77 -10.65
C LYS A 100 -1.09 12.91 -10.21
N TYR A 101 -0.79 13.52 -9.06
CA TYR A 101 -1.64 14.56 -8.49
C TYR A 101 -1.69 15.82 -9.37
N ASP A 102 -0.52 16.28 -9.83
CA ASP A 102 -0.39 17.53 -10.60
C ASP A 102 -1.16 17.51 -11.92
N THR A 103 -1.25 16.34 -12.56
CA THR A 103 -1.88 16.17 -13.87
C THR A 103 -3.26 15.51 -13.79
N HIS A 104 -3.70 15.11 -12.60
CA HIS A 104 -4.94 14.36 -12.37
C HIS A 104 -5.08 13.15 -13.30
N SER A 105 -3.99 12.42 -13.53
CA SER A 105 -3.93 11.34 -14.52
C SER A 105 -3.49 10.03 -13.90
N PHE A 106 -4.06 8.94 -14.38
CA PHE A 106 -3.64 7.59 -14.02
C PHE A 106 -2.74 6.99 -15.10
N GLN A 107 -1.64 6.37 -14.69
CA GLN A 107 -0.73 5.66 -15.56
C GLN A 107 -0.56 4.21 -15.08
N HIS A 108 -0.79 3.25 -15.97
CA HIS A 108 -0.44 1.87 -15.69
C HIS A 108 1.08 1.69 -15.86
N LEU A 109 1.78 1.31 -14.78
CA LEU A 109 3.24 1.14 -14.78
C LEU A 109 3.71 -0.20 -15.34
N ASN A 110 2.84 -0.99 -15.98
CA ASN A 110 3.16 -2.35 -16.47
C ASN A 110 3.76 -2.42 -17.89
N THR A 111 4.01 -1.28 -18.55
CA THR A 111 4.47 -1.26 -19.94
C THR A 111 5.96 -1.04 -20.02
N ALA A 112 6.62 -1.88 -20.83
CA ALA A 112 8.04 -1.85 -21.17
C ALA A 112 8.53 -0.49 -21.73
N ASP A 113 7.64 0.47 -21.94
CA ASP A 113 7.90 1.77 -22.54
C ASP A 113 8.13 2.91 -21.52
N SER A 114 7.91 2.69 -20.21
CA SER A 114 7.93 3.80 -19.22
C SER A 114 9.18 3.94 -18.36
N ILE A 115 9.98 2.90 -18.10
CA ILE A 115 11.33 2.95 -17.50
C ILE A 115 12.03 1.64 -17.92
N ASN A 116 13.33 1.69 -18.26
CA ASN A 116 14.17 0.57 -18.70
C ASN A 116 13.69 -0.84 -18.23
N SER A 117 13.30 -1.64 -19.22
CA SER A 117 12.23 -2.66 -19.18
C SER A 117 12.54 -4.02 -18.52
N THR A 118 13.42 -4.09 -17.52
CA THR A 118 13.72 -5.37 -16.83
C THR A 118 13.28 -5.45 -15.38
N SER A 119 12.76 -4.36 -14.80
CA SER A 119 12.65 -4.24 -13.34
C SER A 119 11.23 -3.98 -12.83
N ILE A 120 10.25 -3.83 -13.72
CA ILE A 120 8.89 -3.49 -13.33
C ILE A 120 8.23 -4.73 -12.69
N PRO A 121 7.58 -4.58 -11.52
CA PRO A 121 6.78 -5.63 -10.92
C PRO A 121 5.65 -6.03 -11.90
N THR A 122 5.81 -7.19 -12.54
CA THR A 122 4.78 -7.74 -13.41
C THR A 122 3.78 -8.55 -12.60
N GLY A 123 2.51 -8.50 -13.00
CA GLY A 123 1.42 -9.29 -12.42
C GLY A 123 0.65 -8.60 -11.29
N PRO A 124 -0.27 -9.34 -10.63
CA PRO A 124 -1.13 -8.81 -9.59
C PRO A 124 -0.32 -8.24 -8.42
N VAL A 125 -0.62 -7.00 -8.03
CA VAL A 125 -0.03 -6.36 -6.85
C VAL A 125 -0.83 -6.78 -5.62
N ARG A 126 -0.14 -7.35 -4.63
CA ARG A 126 -0.73 -7.88 -3.39
C ARG A 126 -0.63 -6.92 -2.23
N SER A 127 0.47 -6.20 -2.14
CA SER A 127 0.71 -5.24 -1.08
C SER A 127 1.57 -4.11 -1.62
N LEU A 128 1.20 -2.91 -1.20
CA LEU A 128 2.02 -1.71 -1.31
C LEU A 128 2.34 -1.24 0.10
N TYR A 129 3.53 -0.67 0.28
CA TYR A 129 3.92 -0.09 1.54
C TYR A 129 4.92 1.04 1.34
N ARG A 130 4.63 2.20 1.92
CA ARG A 130 5.57 3.32 1.97
C ARG A 130 6.43 3.21 3.22
N ASP A 131 7.75 3.12 3.05
CA ASP A 131 8.69 3.14 4.16
C ASP A 131 8.97 4.58 4.64
N ARG A 132 9.56 4.72 5.83
CA ARG A 132 9.89 6.02 6.44
C ARG A 132 10.90 6.83 5.64
N SER A 133 11.61 6.21 4.71
CA SER A 133 12.52 6.88 3.77
C SER A 133 11.80 7.27 2.46
N GLN A 134 10.45 7.28 2.47
CA GLN A 134 9.57 7.65 1.37
C GLN A 134 9.70 6.75 0.14
N ASN A 135 10.24 5.54 0.29
CA ASN A 135 10.26 4.57 -0.79
C ASN A 135 9.00 3.72 -0.75
N VAL A 136 8.56 3.28 -1.93
CA VAL A 136 7.39 2.41 -2.07
C VAL A 136 7.83 1.00 -2.37
N TRP A 137 7.49 0.08 -1.48
CA TRP A 137 7.66 -1.34 -1.66
C TRP A 137 6.44 -1.91 -2.37
N VAL A 138 6.71 -2.65 -3.46
CA VAL A 138 5.71 -3.29 -4.31
C VAL A 138 5.90 -4.79 -4.23
N ALA A 139 4.95 -5.48 -3.61
CA ALA A 139 4.88 -6.93 -3.61
C ALA A 139 3.87 -7.41 -4.64
N THR A 140 4.35 -8.24 -5.58
CA THR A 140 3.50 -9.01 -6.50
C THR A 140 3.52 -10.48 -6.14
N ASP A 141 2.74 -11.28 -6.86
CA ASP A 141 2.83 -12.74 -6.78
C ASP A 141 4.21 -13.29 -7.14
N TYR A 142 5.04 -12.52 -7.85
CA TYR A 142 6.29 -12.98 -8.46
C TYR A 142 7.54 -12.23 -7.98
N SER A 143 7.38 -11.05 -7.40
CA SER A 143 8.50 -10.18 -7.06
C SER A 143 8.23 -9.30 -5.85
N LEU A 144 9.32 -8.87 -5.21
CA LEU A 144 9.33 -7.72 -4.30
C LEU A 144 10.24 -6.67 -4.92
N THR A 145 9.72 -5.47 -5.13
CA THR A 145 10.43 -4.38 -5.79
C THR A 145 10.36 -3.13 -4.93
N LYS A 146 11.43 -2.33 -4.91
CA LYS A 146 11.47 -1.03 -4.24
C LYS A 146 11.47 0.08 -5.29
N ILE A 147 10.57 1.03 -5.17
CA ILE A 147 10.57 2.28 -5.95
C ILE A 147 11.08 3.36 -5.03
N ASP A 148 12.19 4.00 -5.40
CA ASP A 148 12.78 5.07 -4.60
C ASP A 148 12.08 6.41 -4.79
N SER A 149 12.57 7.43 -4.10
CA SER A 149 11.99 8.77 -4.15
C SER A 149 12.14 9.47 -5.51
N ASN A 150 12.92 8.94 -6.44
CA ASN A 150 13.06 9.49 -7.79
C ASN A 150 12.27 8.64 -8.81
N ASP A 151 11.26 7.92 -8.35
CA ASP A 151 10.49 6.94 -9.13
C ASP A 151 11.40 5.87 -9.79
N SER A 152 12.62 5.67 -9.26
CA SER A 152 13.58 4.71 -9.80
C SER A 152 13.40 3.34 -9.14
N ILE A 153 13.31 2.32 -9.98
CA ILE A 153 13.14 0.95 -9.51
C ILE A 153 14.49 0.36 -9.08
N ASN A 154 14.54 -0.06 -7.81
CA ASN A 154 15.68 -0.67 -7.15
C ASN A 154 15.25 -1.97 -6.44
N ASN A 155 16.23 -2.75 -6.00
CA ASN A 155 16.02 -3.94 -5.14
C ASN A 155 14.90 -4.87 -5.66
N HIS A 156 14.99 -5.26 -6.93
CA HIS A 156 14.05 -6.18 -7.56
C HIS A 156 14.40 -7.63 -7.20
N PHE A 157 13.67 -8.21 -6.25
CA PHE A 157 13.81 -9.61 -5.84
C PHE A 157 12.77 -10.45 -6.57
N THR A 158 13.21 -11.49 -7.28
CA THR A 158 12.33 -12.41 -8.05
C THR A 158 12.51 -13.85 -7.62
N ASN A 159 11.60 -14.71 -8.11
CA ASN A 159 11.64 -16.15 -7.84
C ASN A 159 12.70 -16.86 -8.67
N SER A 160 13.96 -16.65 -8.31
CA SER A 160 15.03 -17.53 -8.76
C SER A 160 15.05 -18.77 -7.88
N ALA A 161 14.85 -19.94 -8.50
CA ALA A 161 14.91 -21.28 -7.90
C ALA A 161 16.24 -21.57 -7.16
N ASN A 162 17.25 -20.71 -7.31
CA ASN A 162 18.57 -20.82 -6.68
C ASN A 162 18.89 -19.68 -5.69
N SER A 163 17.92 -18.82 -5.34
CA SER A 163 18.17 -17.83 -4.29
C SER A 163 18.06 -18.49 -2.92
N GLU A 164 19.20 -18.79 -2.29
CA GLU A 164 19.32 -19.20 -0.87
C GLU A 164 18.63 -18.23 0.11
N ILE A 165 18.21 -17.07 -0.40
CA ILE A 165 17.78 -15.88 0.31
C ILE A 165 16.28 -15.87 0.61
N GLY A 166 15.48 -16.74 -0.02
CA GLY A 166 14.11 -17.02 0.37
C GLY A 166 13.21 -15.80 0.61
N LEU A 167 12.60 -15.25 -0.46
CA LEU A 167 11.17 -14.92 -0.52
C LEU A 167 10.80 -14.35 -1.90
N PRO A 168 10.12 -15.14 -2.76
CA PRO A 168 9.59 -14.58 -4.01
C PRO A 168 8.29 -15.22 -4.51
N SER A 169 7.35 -15.56 -3.63
CA SER A 169 5.94 -15.66 -4.00
C SER A 169 5.01 -15.55 -2.81
N GLY A 170 3.81 -15.00 -3.05
CA GLY A 170 2.71 -14.92 -2.09
C GLY A 170 2.96 -13.99 -0.91
N ILE A 171 3.71 -12.90 -1.12
CA ILE A 171 3.89 -11.86 -0.11
C ILE A 171 2.53 -11.21 0.15
N ILE A 172 2.12 -11.22 1.42
CA ILE A 172 0.81 -10.74 1.87
C ILE A 172 0.90 -9.40 2.60
N SER A 173 2.07 -9.06 3.12
CA SER A 173 2.23 -7.85 3.93
C SER A 173 3.68 -7.40 3.99
N ILE A 174 3.84 -6.07 4.03
CA ILE A 174 5.11 -5.39 4.22
C ILE A 174 4.89 -4.35 5.33
N THR A 175 5.81 -4.26 6.28
CA THR A 175 5.79 -3.25 7.35
C THR A 175 7.21 -2.87 7.75
N GLU A 176 7.40 -1.75 8.45
CA GLU A 176 8.69 -1.34 9.00
C GLU A 176 8.64 -1.29 10.53
N ASP A 177 9.72 -1.71 11.19
CA ASP A 177 9.86 -1.54 12.64
C ASP A 177 10.46 -0.18 13.03
N SER A 178 10.49 0.11 14.33
CA SER A 178 11.07 1.34 14.88
C SER A 178 12.58 1.53 14.63
N LYS A 179 13.29 0.49 14.17
CA LYS A 179 14.72 0.49 13.86
C LYS A 179 14.99 0.53 12.35
N HIS A 180 13.96 0.77 11.54
CA HIS A 180 14.04 0.82 10.08
C HIS A 180 14.36 -0.52 9.41
N ASN A 181 14.00 -1.65 10.02
CA ASN A 181 14.00 -2.91 9.31
C ASN A 181 12.65 -3.10 8.62
N THR A 182 12.69 -3.48 7.34
CA THR A 182 11.49 -3.85 6.58
C THR A 182 11.19 -5.32 6.83
N TRP A 183 9.99 -5.61 7.29
CA TRP A 183 9.47 -6.94 7.51
C TRP A 183 8.57 -7.31 6.34
N VAL A 184 8.79 -8.49 5.76
CA VAL A 184 8.04 -9.01 4.62
C VAL A 184 7.49 -10.38 5.02
N ALA A 185 6.18 -10.55 4.91
CA ALA A 185 5.51 -11.81 5.21
C ALA A 185 4.92 -12.42 3.94
N ASN A 186 5.05 -13.74 3.78
CA ASN A 186 4.29 -14.51 2.80
C ASN A 186 3.41 -15.56 3.50
N ASN A 187 2.58 -16.28 2.74
CA ASN A 187 1.69 -17.34 3.26
C ASN A 187 2.40 -18.48 4.01
N ARG A 188 3.74 -18.49 4.10
CA ARG A 188 4.53 -19.58 4.70
C ARG A 188 5.52 -19.12 5.77
N ARG A 189 6.04 -17.89 5.68
CA ARG A 189 7.16 -17.39 6.49
C ARG A 189 7.09 -15.87 6.67
N ILE A 190 7.79 -15.39 7.71
CA ILE A 190 8.11 -13.98 7.90
C ILE A 190 9.62 -13.82 7.68
N ALA A 191 10.01 -12.77 6.96
CA ALA A 191 11.41 -12.44 6.72
C ALA A 191 11.67 -10.97 7.04
N THR A 192 12.90 -10.65 7.45
CA THR A 192 13.40 -9.28 7.59
C THR A 192 14.34 -8.95 6.46
N LEU A 193 14.16 -7.78 5.87
CA LEU A 193 15.05 -7.16 4.92
C LEU A 193 15.66 -5.92 5.58
N SER A 194 16.98 -5.93 5.80
CA SER A 194 17.67 -4.74 6.31
C SER A 194 17.99 -3.81 5.14
N ILE A 195 17.58 -2.54 5.25
CA ILE A 195 17.63 -1.54 4.16
C ILE A 195 19.06 -1.26 3.66
N GLY A 196 20.10 -1.64 4.41
CA GLY A 196 21.52 -1.49 4.03
C GLY A 196 22.18 -2.73 3.42
N SER A 197 21.49 -3.87 3.38
CA SER A 197 22.02 -5.11 2.80
C SER A 197 20.99 -5.68 1.85
N SER A 198 21.37 -6.02 0.62
CA SER A 198 20.52 -6.80 -0.30
C SER A 198 20.29 -8.26 0.19
N LYS A 199 20.31 -8.50 1.50
CA LYS A 199 20.17 -9.79 2.17
C LYS A 199 18.82 -9.83 2.89
N ILE A 200 18.05 -10.87 2.61
CA ILE A 200 16.85 -11.24 3.34
C ILE A 200 17.25 -12.26 4.40
N GLU A 201 16.85 -12.03 5.65
CA GLU A 201 16.96 -12.99 6.74
C GLU A 201 15.58 -13.58 7.02
N THR A 202 15.47 -14.92 7.03
CA THR A 202 14.17 -15.60 7.17
C THR A 202 14.00 -16.19 8.57
N TYR A 203 12.78 -16.09 9.10
CA TYR A 203 12.41 -16.71 10.38
C TYR A 203 11.42 -17.83 10.12
N ASN A 204 11.74 -19.04 10.57
CA ASN A 204 10.81 -20.16 10.57
C ASN A 204 10.15 -20.26 11.94
N PRO A 205 8.81 -20.30 12.05
CA PRO A 205 8.17 -20.70 13.29
C PRO A 205 8.56 -22.16 13.58
N THR A 206 9.03 -22.41 14.80
CA THR A 206 9.30 -23.75 15.35
C THR A 206 8.03 -24.55 15.54
#